data_AF-A0A2S5C2X0-F1
#
_entry.id   AF-A0A2S5C2X0-F1
#
_cell.length_a   1.000
_cell.length_b   1.000
_cell.length_c   1.000
_cell.angle_alpha   90.00
_cell.angle_beta   90.00
_cell.angle_gamma   90.00
#
_symmetry.space_group_name_H-M   'P 1'
#
loop_
_entity.id
_entity.type
_entity.pdbx_description
1 polymer ?
#
loop_
_entity_poly.entity_id
_entity_poly.type
_entity_poly.pdbx_seq_one_letter_code
_entity_poly.pdbx_strand_id
1 'polypeptide(L)'
;MMTTLENPSVLSSSQRRCQVLLMLYLPGFVVTPQSIIDINGVDDDIARQDIAETRDEIQRYHRLNIVTHHDGSYRIEGTTLDQRLCLLHWLRRALRLCPHFISQQFTPALKTELKQLGIARTLYDDTNLRALIAFCSRRLERNFECRDVQFLQLYLQYCLIQHHLGQTPQFSPVQRHWAHSRGEYLAAQEIVRHWQRRVRQSPHADEPLFLSLLFMMLRTPDPLRDAHQLDQRLRHAISRMIGRFRGQTGMRFSDEQGLTDQLYIHLSQALDRSLFGIGIDNSLPEEIGRLYPRLMRTTRDVLFEVEAEFGLRFSDEEMCLVAVIFGAWLMQETDLHEKQVVLLTGDDKASEVLIEGQLRELTLLPLNIRYVSLQTFQKEGAPREAALIITPYATALPLFSPPLIHAVETLNPQQQEHIRAMLES
;
A
#
# COMPACT_ATOMS: atom_id res chain seq x y z
N MET A 1 17.27 -14.54 -45.20
CA MET A 1 16.44 -14.33 -44.01
C MET A 1 16.95 -13.07 -43.33
N MET A 2 16.21 -11.97 -43.44
CA MET A 2 16.52 -10.74 -42.70
C MET A 2 16.11 -10.96 -41.25
N THR A 3 17.07 -10.96 -40.35
CA THR A 3 16.85 -10.74 -38.93
C THR A 3 16.34 -9.31 -38.76
N THR A 4 15.04 -9.16 -38.54
CA THR A 4 14.46 -7.91 -38.06
C THR A 4 15.07 -7.62 -36.70
N LEU A 5 15.94 -6.62 -36.65
CA LEU A 5 16.38 -6.00 -35.40
C LEU A 5 15.15 -5.34 -34.78
N GLU A 6 14.52 -6.03 -33.84
CA GLU A 6 13.40 -5.52 -33.06
C GLU A 6 13.90 -4.34 -32.23
N ASN A 7 13.35 -3.15 -32.49
CA ASN A 7 13.68 -1.96 -31.72
C ASN A 7 13.16 -2.17 -30.29
N PRO A 8 14.00 -2.09 -29.25
CA PRO A 8 13.52 -2.11 -27.89
C PRO A 8 12.59 -0.92 -27.66
N SER A 9 11.42 -1.17 -27.07
CA SER A 9 10.49 -0.11 -26.67
C SER A 9 11.22 0.98 -25.88
N VAL A 10 10.96 2.24 -26.25
CA VAL A 10 11.44 3.42 -25.51
C VAL A 10 10.75 3.56 -24.14
N LEU A 11 9.64 2.85 -23.93
CA LEU A 11 8.89 2.82 -22.67
C LEU A 11 9.50 1.82 -21.68
N SER A 12 9.63 2.25 -20.42
CA SER A 12 9.93 1.37 -19.28
C SER A 12 8.80 0.36 -19.03
N SER A 13 9.10 -0.78 -18.36
CA SER A 13 8.07 -1.76 -17.97
C SER A 13 6.89 -1.11 -17.23
N SER A 14 7.16 -0.22 -16.27
CA SER A 14 6.10 0.50 -15.55
C SER A 14 5.20 1.35 -16.46
N GLN A 15 5.75 1.95 -17.53
CA GLN A 15 4.96 2.71 -18.50
C GLN A 15 4.12 1.79 -19.38
N ARG A 16 4.71 0.69 -19.88
CA ARG A 16 4.00 -0.28 -20.73
C ARG A 16 2.85 -0.93 -19.98
N ARG A 17 3.05 -1.36 -18.73
CA ARG A 17 1.98 -1.91 -17.89
C ARG A 17 0.86 -0.91 -17.61
N CYS A 18 1.19 0.38 -17.42
CA CYS A 18 0.16 1.43 -17.33
C CYS A 18 -0.66 1.55 -18.62
N GLN A 19 -0.02 1.49 -19.79
CA GLN A 19 -0.72 1.54 -21.07
C GLN A 19 -1.57 0.29 -21.30
N VAL A 20 -1.06 -0.91 -21.00
CA VAL A 20 -1.82 -2.17 -21.05
C VAL A 20 -3.12 -2.05 -20.27
N LEU A 21 -3.03 -1.62 -19.02
CA LEU A 21 -4.23 -1.51 -18.21
C LEU A 21 -5.18 -0.43 -18.75
N LEU A 22 -4.69 0.75 -19.14
CA LEU A 22 -5.59 1.78 -19.67
C LEU A 22 -6.24 1.39 -21.00
N MET A 23 -5.56 0.61 -21.85
CA MET A 23 -6.15 0.05 -23.06
C MET A 23 -7.39 -0.79 -22.74
N LEU A 24 -7.37 -1.56 -21.65
CA LEU A 24 -8.53 -2.37 -21.20
C LEU A 24 -9.71 -1.52 -20.72
N TYR A 25 -9.49 -0.23 -20.42
CA TYR A 25 -10.55 0.73 -20.04
C TYR A 25 -10.95 1.68 -21.18
N LEU A 26 -10.33 1.59 -22.37
CA LEU A 26 -10.68 2.44 -23.51
C LEU A 26 -12.06 2.04 -24.07
N PRO A 27 -13.05 2.95 -24.10
CA PRO A 27 -14.34 2.64 -24.70
C PRO A 27 -14.22 2.26 -26.17
N GLY A 28 -14.90 1.19 -26.58
CA GLY A 28 -14.93 0.72 -27.97
C GLY A 28 -13.62 0.13 -28.50
N PHE A 29 -12.57 0.01 -27.68
CA PHE A 29 -11.29 -0.55 -28.08
C PHE A 29 -11.20 -2.04 -27.76
N VAL A 30 -10.85 -2.86 -28.74
CA VAL A 30 -10.65 -4.30 -28.57
C VAL A 30 -9.17 -4.56 -28.28
N VAL A 31 -8.85 -4.90 -27.03
CA VAL A 31 -7.48 -5.20 -26.63
C VAL A 31 -7.12 -6.61 -27.06
N THR A 32 -6.12 -6.77 -27.91
CA THR A 32 -5.56 -8.06 -28.34
C THR A 32 -4.05 -8.10 -28.07
N PRO A 33 -3.38 -9.26 -28.14
CA PRO A 33 -1.92 -9.31 -28.07
C PRO A 33 -1.27 -8.36 -29.08
N GLN A 34 -1.77 -8.36 -30.32
CA GLN A 34 -1.25 -7.51 -31.40
C GLN A 34 -1.41 -6.02 -31.08
N SER A 35 -2.56 -5.59 -30.56
CA SER A 35 -2.74 -4.17 -30.22
C SER A 35 -1.77 -3.71 -29.12
N ILE A 36 -1.43 -4.59 -28.18
CA ILE A 36 -0.47 -4.28 -27.10
C ILE A 36 0.94 -4.15 -27.67
N ILE A 37 1.36 -5.09 -28.52
CA ILE A 37 2.64 -5.07 -29.26
C ILE A 37 2.76 -3.75 -30.03
N ASP A 38 1.75 -3.42 -30.83
CA ASP A 38 1.77 -2.24 -31.71
C ASP A 38 1.83 -0.93 -30.93
N ILE A 39 1.06 -0.81 -29.84
CA ILE A 39 0.97 0.42 -29.04
C ILE A 39 2.22 0.62 -28.18
N ASN A 40 2.72 -0.45 -27.55
CA ASN A 40 3.89 -0.35 -26.68
C ASN A 40 5.22 -0.44 -27.46
N GLY A 41 5.21 -0.89 -28.71
CA GLY A 41 6.40 -1.07 -29.53
C GLY A 41 7.34 -2.14 -28.97
N VAL A 42 6.79 -3.30 -28.58
CA VAL A 42 7.53 -4.43 -28.00
C VAL A 42 7.29 -5.70 -28.78
N ASP A 43 8.15 -6.71 -28.58
CA ASP A 43 7.92 -8.06 -29.07
C ASP A 43 6.83 -8.81 -28.27
N ASP A 44 6.47 -10.00 -28.78
CA ASP A 44 5.41 -10.85 -28.25
C ASP A 44 5.71 -11.41 -26.85
N ASP A 45 6.98 -11.66 -26.53
CA ASP A 45 7.38 -12.19 -25.22
C ASP A 45 7.32 -11.11 -24.13
N ILE A 46 7.79 -9.90 -24.45
CA ILE A 46 7.65 -8.74 -23.56
C ILE A 46 6.17 -8.37 -23.38
N ALA A 47 5.36 -8.40 -24.43
CA ALA A 47 3.92 -8.13 -24.32
C ALA A 47 3.24 -9.15 -23.39
N ARG A 48 3.54 -10.45 -23.54
CA ARG A 48 3.02 -11.50 -22.64
C ARG A 48 3.45 -11.28 -21.19
N GLN A 49 4.70 -10.91 -20.97
CA GLN A 49 5.22 -10.61 -19.63
C GLN A 49 4.51 -9.40 -19.02
N ASP A 50 4.37 -8.30 -19.76
CA ASP A 50 3.69 -7.10 -19.29
C ASP A 50 2.21 -7.39 -18.94
N ILE A 51 1.52 -8.23 -19.71
CA ILE A 51 0.14 -8.66 -19.42
C ILE A 51 0.09 -9.50 -18.14
N ALA A 52 0.98 -10.47 -17.99
CA ALA A 52 1.04 -11.33 -16.81
C ALA A 52 1.32 -10.51 -15.54
N GLU A 53 2.32 -9.64 -15.56
CA GLU A 53 2.64 -8.75 -14.43
C GLU A 53 1.51 -7.77 -14.12
N THR A 54 0.83 -7.24 -15.15
CA THR A 54 -0.33 -6.36 -14.94
C THR A 54 -1.48 -7.12 -14.29
N ARG A 55 -1.76 -8.35 -14.74
CA ARG A 55 -2.77 -9.23 -14.15
C ARG A 55 -2.47 -9.52 -12.68
N ASP A 56 -1.24 -9.90 -12.37
CA ASP A 56 -0.84 -10.24 -11.00
C ASP A 56 -0.97 -9.01 -10.07
N GLU A 57 -0.62 -7.81 -10.54
CA GLU A 57 -0.75 -6.56 -9.79
C GLU A 57 -2.23 -6.20 -9.52
N ILE A 58 -3.12 -6.28 -10.52
CA ILE A 58 -4.55 -5.95 -10.30
C ILE A 58 -5.30 -7.03 -9.53
N GLN A 59 -4.87 -8.30 -9.63
CA GLN A 59 -5.42 -9.38 -8.82
C GLN A 59 -5.12 -9.14 -7.35
N ARG A 60 -3.88 -8.75 -7.05
CA ARG A 60 -3.44 -8.46 -5.70
C ARG A 60 -4.13 -7.24 -5.11
N TYR A 61 -4.13 -6.11 -5.82
CA TYR A 61 -4.56 -4.84 -5.25
C TYR A 61 -6.06 -4.58 -5.37
N HIS A 62 -6.73 -5.23 -6.32
CA HIS A 62 -8.13 -4.94 -6.63
C HIS A 62 -8.99 -6.19 -6.81
N ARG A 63 -8.48 -7.40 -6.62
CA ARG A 63 -9.24 -8.65 -6.82
C ARG A 63 -9.81 -8.80 -8.24
N LEU A 64 -9.09 -8.25 -9.22
CA LEU A 64 -9.45 -8.31 -10.63
C LEU A 64 -8.63 -9.37 -11.37
N ASN A 65 -9.11 -9.80 -12.51
CA ASN A 65 -8.35 -10.68 -13.40
C ASN A 65 -8.32 -10.11 -14.83
N ILE A 66 -7.33 -10.51 -15.62
CA ILE A 66 -7.31 -10.30 -17.07
C ILE A 66 -7.59 -11.64 -17.73
N VAL A 67 -8.72 -11.73 -18.44
CA VAL A 67 -9.18 -12.94 -19.10
C VAL A 67 -9.18 -12.78 -20.62
N THR A 68 -8.88 -13.87 -21.33
CA THR A 68 -8.97 -13.93 -22.79
C THR A 68 -10.35 -14.44 -23.19
N HIS A 69 -11.05 -13.69 -24.03
CA HIS A 69 -12.32 -14.08 -24.63
C HIS A 69 -12.12 -15.01 -25.85
N HIS A 70 -13.20 -15.65 -26.31
CA HIS A 70 -13.19 -16.54 -27.49
C HIS A 70 -12.71 -15.87 -28.79
N ASP A 71 -12.83 -14.54 -28.90
CA ASP A 71 -12.36 -13.74 -30.04
C ASP A 71 -10.87 -13.35 -29.93
N GLY A 72 -10.17 -13.82 -28.90
CA GLY A 72 -8.76 -13.50 -28.63
C GLY A 72 -8.55 -12.15 -27.96
N SER A 73 -9.62 -11.43 -27.60
CA SER A 73 -9.52 -10.16 -26.89
C SER A 73 -9.31 -10.35 -25.38
N TYR A 74 -8.62 -9.41 -24.75
CA TYR A 74 -8.46 -9.34 -23.30
C TYR A 74 -9.51 -8.44 -22.67
N ARG A 75 -10.04 -8.86 -21.52
CA ARG A 75 -10.96 -8.06 -20.70
C ARG A 75 -10.63 -8.18 -19.23
N ILE A 76 -11.01 -7.16 -18.47
CA ILE A 76 -10.94 -7.18 -17.02
C ILE A 76 -12.20 -7.86 -16.49
N GLU A 77 -12.02 -8.85 -15.62
CA GLU A 77 -13.08 -9.53 -14.88
C GLU A 77 -13.02 -9.18 -13.39
N GLY A 78 -14.19 -9.00 -12.78
CA GLY A 78 -14.35 -8.65 -11.37
C GLY A 78 -15.49 -7.66 -11.16
N THR A 79 -15.71 -7.23 -9.91
CA THR A 79 -16.85 -6.35 -9.59
C THR A 79 -16.67 -4.95 -10.20
N THR A 80 -17.76 -4.26 -10.51
CA THR A 80 -17.70 -2.88 -11.00
C THR A 80 -17.03 -1.94 -9.99
N LEU A 81 -17.17 -2.19 -8.68
CA LEU A 81 -16.49 -1.42 -7.64
C LEU A 81 -14.97 -1.58 -7.76
N ASP A 82 -14.50 -2.81 -7.85
CA ASP A 82 -13.08 -3.13 -7.99
C ASP A 82 -12.48 -2.57 -9.29
N GLN A 83 -13.19 -2.68 -10.41
CA GLN A 83 -12.79 -2.09 -11.68
C GLN A 83 -12.62 -0.57 -11.57
N ARG A 84 -13.59 0.11 -10.96
CA ARG A 84 -13.47 1.57 -10.77
C ARG A 84 -12.29 1.91 -9.86
N LEU A 85 -12.11 1.22 -8.73
CA LEU A 85 -10.97 1.43 -7.82
C LEU A 85 -9.62 1.17 -8.50
N CYS A 86 -9.54 0.16 -9.36
CA CYS A 86 -8.37 -0.12 -10.18
C CYS A 86 -8.07 1.03 -11.14
N LEU A 87 -9.06 1.50 -11.91
CA LEU A 87 -8.86 2.64 -12.80
C LEU A 87 -8.50 3.92 -12.02
N LEU A 88 -9.05 4.13 -10.82
CA LEU A 88 -8.68 5.27 -9.96
C LEU A 88 -7.18 5.25 -9.69
N HIS A 89 -6.64 4.12 -9.21
CA HIS A 89 -5.21 3.96 -8.93
C HIS A 89 -4.37 4.20 -10.19
N TRP A 90 -4.70 3.49 -11.26
CA TRP A 90 -3.84 3.44 -12.45
C TRP A 90 -3.96 4.66 -13.36
N LEU A 91 -5.10 5.35 -13.41
CA LEU A 91 -5.22 6.60 -14.14
C LEU A 91 -4.38 7.70 -13.48
N ARG A 92 -4.34 7.76 -12.13
CA ARG A 92 -3.43 8.68 -11.41
C ARG A 92 -1.97 8.35 -11.69
N ARG A 93 -1.62 7.05 -11.71
CA ARG A 93 -0.26 6.59 -12.07
C ARG A 93 0.08 6.97 -13.52
N ALA A 94 -0.82 6.75 -14.46
CA ALA A 94 -0.61 7.01 -15.89
C ALA A 94 -0.53 8.51 -16.23
N LEU A 95 -1.23 9.39 -15.51
CA LEU A 95 -1.05 10.84 -15.65
C LEU A 95 0.39 11.28 -15.35
N ARG A 96 1.12 10.54 -14.51
CA ARG A 96 2.55 10.76 -14.25
C ARG A 96 3.45 10.03 -15.24
N LEU A 97 3.16 8.77 -15.54
CA LEU A 97 4.08 7.90 -16.30
C LEU A 97 3.88 7.95 -17.83
N CYS A 98 2.64 8.15 -18.29
CA CYS A 98 2.26 8.07 -19.70
C CYS A 98 1.34 9.23 -20.16
N PRO A 99 1.69 10.51 -19.91
CA PRO A 99 0.82 11.65 -20.23
C PRO A 99 0.49 11.79 -21.73
N HIS A 100 1.37 11.28 -22.61
CA HIS A 100 1.11 11.27 -24.05
C HIS A 100 -0.02 10.31 -24.42
N PHE A 101 -0.03 9.10 -23.87
CA PHE A 101 -1.13 8.14 -24.07
C PHE A 101 -2.46 8.70 -23.56
N ILE A 102 -2.44 9.38 -22.40
CA ILE A 102 -3.64 10.04 -21.85
C ILE A 102 -4.18 11.11 -22.80
N SER A 103 -3.32 11.99 -23.30
CA SER A 103 -3.75 13.12 -24.13
C SER A 103 -4.14 12.72 -25.56
N GLN A 104 -3.46 11.74 -26.15
CA GLN A 104 -3.67 11.33 -27.54
C GLN A 104 -4.65 10.19 -27.73
N GLN A 105 -4.83 9.30 -26.74
CA GLN A 105 -5.68 8.11 -26.88
C GLN A 105 -6.82 8.10 -25.86
N PHE A 106 -6.51 8.14 -24.56
CA PHE A 106 -7.51 7.97 -23.51
C PHE A 106 -8.56 9.10 -23.48
N THR A 107 -8.11 10.36 -23.50
CA THR A 107 -9.01 11.52 -23.45
C THR A 107 -9.89 11.62 -24.70
N PRO A 108 -9.37 11.47 -25.94
CA PRO A 108 -10.20 11.47 -27.13
C PRO A 108 -11.21 10.32 -27.18
N ALA A 109 -10.84 9.12 -26.71
CA ALA A 109 -11.75 7.97 -26.66
C ALA A 109 -12.95 8.24 -25.74
N LEU A 110 -12.72 8.74 -24.51
CA LEU A 110 -13.81 9.13 -23.60
C LEU A 110 -14.74 10.18 -24.22
N LYS A 111 -14.17 11.23 -24.83
CA LYS A 111 -14.96 12.31 -25.46
C LYS A 111 -15.77 11.82 -26.66
N THR A 112 -15.22 10.86 -27.41
CA THR A 112 -15.91 10.23 -28.55
C THR A 112 -17.08 9.38 -28.07
N GLU A 113 -16.87 8.55 -27.05
CA GLU A 113 -17.91 7.71 -26.45
C GLU A 113 -19.06 8.55 -25.87
N LEU A 114 -18.74 9.58 -25.07
CA LEU A 114 -19.75 10.51 -24.52
C LEU A 114 -20.62 11.13 -25.62
N LYS A 115 -20.01 11.48 -26.76
CA LYS A 115 -20.72 12.03 -27.92
C LYS A 115 -21.61 10.97 -28.58
N GLN A 116 -21.12 9.74 -28.75
CA GLN A 116 -21.89 8.64 -29.36
C GLN A 116 -23.10 8.26 -28.53
N LEU A 117 -22.98 8.27 -27.19
CA LEU A 117 -24.07 8.06 -26.24
C LEU A 117 -25.06 9.24 -26.16
N GLY A 118 -24.81 10.34 -26.89
CA GLY A 118 -25.70 11.51 -26.91
C GLY A 118 -25.72 12.29 -25.59
N ILE A 119 -24.68 12.16 -24.77
CA ILE A 119 -24.57 12.87 -23.49
C ILE A 119 -24.34 14.35 -23.76
N ALA A 120 -25.02 15.22 -23.01
CA ALA A 120 -24.92 16.67 -23.22
C ALA A 120 -23.50 17.18 -22.94
N ARG A 121 -22.89 17.88 -23.93
CA ARG A 121 -21.52 18.43 -23.84
C ARG A 121 -21.23 19.22 -22.56
N THR A 122 -22.23 19.94 -22.06
CA THR A 122 -22.15 20.72 -20.82
C THR A 122 -21.81 19.90 -19.57
N LEU A 123 -21.97 18.57 -19.61
CA LEU A 123 -21.63 17.67 -18.51
C LEU A 123 -20.16 17.25 -18.51
N TYR A 124 -19.46 17.41 -19.63
CA TYR A 124 -18.10 16.87 -19.80
C TYR A 124 -17.10 17.82 -20.47
N ASP A 125 -17.49 19.04 -20.83
CA ASP A 125 -16.52 20.03 -21.26
C ASP A 125 -15.63 20.49 -20.11
N ASP A 126 -14.39 20.85 -20.46
CA ASP A 126 -13.35 21.11 -19.49
C ASP A 126 -13.70 22.29 -18.55
N THR A 127 -14.42 23.31 -19.06
CA THR A 127 -14.81 24.50 -18.29
C THR A 127 -15.84 24.16 -17.22
N ASN A 128 -16.93 23.48 -17.60
CA ASN A 128 -17.98 23.11 -16.64
C ASN A 128 -17.48 22.09 -15.62
N LEU A 129 -16.67 21.11 -16.04
CA LEU A 129 -16.04 20.17 -15.10
C LEU A 129 -15.12 20.88 -14.11
N ARG A 130 -14.30 21.84 -14.54
CA ARG A 130 -13.45 22.63 -13.63
C ARG A 130 -14.28 23.42 -12.63
N ALA A 131 -15.37 24.05 -13.08
CA ALA A 131 -16.27 24.78 -12.19
C ALA A 131 -16.92 23.86 -11.14
N LEU A 132 -17.37 22.67 -11.56
CA LEU A 132 -17.94 21.65 -10.67
C LEU A 132 -16.91 21.13 -9.66
N ILE A 133 -15.69 20.83 -10.11
CA ILE A 133 -14.59 20.38 -9.25
C ILE A 133 -14.21 21.49 -8.24
N ALA A 134 -14.10 22.74 -8.68
CA ALA A 134 -13.81 23.88 -7.80
C ALA A 134 -14.92 24.10 -6.75
N PHE A 135 -16.18 23.87 -7.14
CA PHE A 135 -17.29 23.88 -6.19
C PHE A 135 -17.18 22.76 -5.15
N CYS A 136 -16.85 21.53 -5.57
CA CYS A 136 -16.63 20.41 -4.65
C CYS A 136 -15.43 20.67 -3.72
N SER A 137 -14.33 21.21 -4.24
CA SER A 137 -13.13 21.61 -3.48
C SER A 137 -13.49 22.56 -2.34
N ARG A 138 -14.25 23.64 -2.62
CA ARG A 138 -14.71 24.58 -1.58
C ARG A 138 -15.60 23.91 -0.55
N ARG A 139 -16.52 23.04 -0.98
CA ARG A 139 -17.43 22.32 -0.07
C ARG A 139 -16.69 21.35 0.85
N LEU A 140 -15.62 20.75 0.36
CA LEU A 140 -14.77 19.83 1.11
C LEU A 140 -13.71 20.56 1.95
N GLU A 141 -13.58 21.89 1.79
CA GLU A 141 -12.50 22.70 2.36
C GLU A 141 -11.10 22.16 2.00
N ARG A 142 -10.95 21.65 0.78
CA ARG A 142 -9.72 21.02 0.26
C ARG A 142 -9.22 21.74 -0.98
N ASN A 143 -7.90 21.85 -1.12
CA ASN A 143 -7.28 22.28 -2.36
C ASN A 143 -6.90 21.05 -3.18
N PHE A 144 -7.40 20.97 -4.41
CA PHE A 144 -6.94 19.96 -5.37
C PHE A 144 -5.78 20.50 -6.19
N GLU A 145 -4.70 19.73 -6.30
CA GLU A 145 -3.59 20.06 -7.18
C GLU A 145 -4.01 19.98 -8.65
N CYS A 146 -3.23 20.61 -9.54
CA CYS A 146 -3.49 20.59 -10.98
C CYS A 146 -3.67 19.16 -11.54
N ARG A 147 -2.87 18.20 -11.04
CA ARG A 147 -2.95 16.80 -11.44
C ARG A 147 -4.24 16.12 -10.95
N ASP A 148 -4.69 16.42 -9.73
CA ASP A 148 -5.96 15.88 -9.21
C ASP A 148 -7.16 16.47 -9.94
N VAL A 149 -7.10 17.76 -10.30
CA VAL A 149 -8.14 18.37 -11.16
C VAL A 149 -8.19 17.67 -12.53
N GLN A 150 -7.04 17.46 -13.17
CA GLN A 150 -6.97 16.75 -14.45
C GLN A 150 -7.50 15.31 -14.34
N PHE A 151 -7.12 14.60 -13.26
CA PHE A 151 -7.63 13.27 -12.95
C PHE A 151 -9.16 13.28 -12.81
N LEU A 152 -9.71 14.15 -11.95
CA LEU A 152 -11.14 14.26 -11.72
C LEU A 152 -11.91 14.60 -13.00
N GLN A 153 -11.38 15.46 -13.87
CA GLN A 153 -12.01 15.76 -15.16
C GLN A 153 -12.19 14.51 -16.03
N LEU A 154 -11.16 13.65 -16.13
CA LEU A 154 -11.22 12.41 -16.90
C LEU A 154 -12.08 11.34 -16.21
N TYR A 155 -11.93 11.23 -14.89
CA TYR A 155 -12.55 10.18 -14.13
C TYR A 155 -14.05 10.39 -13.96
N LEU A 156 -14.52 11.64 -13.84
CA LEU A 156 -15.95 11.97 -13.86
C LEU A 156 -16.59 11.72 -15.22
N GLN A 157 -15.86 11.94 -16.32
CA GLN A 157 -16.29 11.57 -17.67
C GLN A 157 -16.48 10.05 -17.79
N TYR A 158 -15.49 9.28 -17.32
CA TYR A 158 -15.58 7.83 -17.27
C TYR A 158 -16.78 7.37 -16.41
N CYS A 159 -16.97 7.91 -15.20
CA CYS A 159 -18.11 7.56 -14.35
C CYS A 159 -19.45 7.88 -15.02
N LEU A 160 -19.54 8.98 -15.78
CA LEU A 160 -20.75 9.36 -16.51
C LEU A 160 -21.08 8.38 -17.65
N ILE A 161 -20.07 7.89 -18.38
CA ILE A 161 -20.24 6.81 -19.37
C ILE A 161 -20.74 5.54 -18.67
N GLN A 162 -20.06 5.11 -17.62
CA GLN A 162 -20.39 3.89 -16.88
C GLN A 162 -21.82 3.93 -16.33
N HIS A 163 -22.22 5.07 -15.76
CA HIS A 163 -23.60 5.31 -15.32
C HIS A 163 -24.60 5.15 -16.48
N HIS A 164 -24.32 5.74 -17.66
CA HIS A 164 -25.20 5.64 -18.82
C HIS A 164 -25.34 4.19 -19.35
N LEU A 165 -24.27 3.39 -19.22
CA LEU A 165 -24.25 1.98 -19.59
C LEU A 165 -24.88 1.06 -18.52
N GLY A 166 -25.37 1.61 -17.40
CA GLY A 166 -25.91 0.83 -16.27
C GLY A 166 -24.85 0.10 -15.45
N GLN A 167 -23.57 0.44 -15.60
CA GLN A 167 -22.44 -0.15 -14.90
C GLN A 167 -22.17 0.60 -13.59
N THR A 168 -23.05 0.39 -12.61
CA THR A 168 -22.93 1.01 -11.28
C THR A 168 -22.29 0.05 -10.26
N PRO A 169 -21.34 0.51 -9.42
CA PRO A 169 -20.77 -0.28 -8.35
C PRO A 169 -21.81 -0.66 -7.29
N GLN A 170 -21.67 -1.85 -6.73
CA GLN A 170 -22.47 -2.33 -5.61
C GLN A 170 -21.65 -2.23 -4.33
N PHE A 171 -22.31 -1.86 -3.23
CA PHE A 171 -21.69 -1.73 -1.91
C PHE A 171 -22.35 -2.67 -0.91
N SER A 172 -21.57 -3.19 0.02
CA SER A 172 -22.10 -3.87 1.21
C SER A 172 -22.81 -2.87 2.15
N PRO A 173 -23.73 -3.32 3.03
CA PRO A 173 -24.37 -2.42 3.99
C PRO A 173 -23.38 -1.61 4.84
N VAL A 174 -22.27 -2.24 5.25
CA VAL A 174 -21.20 -1.59 6.02
C VAL A 174 -20.51 -0.49 5.19
N GLN A 175 -20.18 -0.79 3.94
CA GLN A 175 -19.57 0.18 3.03
C GLN A 175 -20.51 1.36 2.72
N ARG A 176 -21.82 1.10 2.55
CA ARG A 176 -22.82 2.16 2.37
C ARG A 176 -22.85 3.08 3.58
N HIS A 177 -22.97 2.51 4.78
CA HIS A 177 -22.99 3.28 6.01
C HIS A 177 -21.71 4.13 6.17
N TRP A 178 -20.56 3.53 5.91
CA TRP A 178 -19.27 4.23 5.94
C TRP A 178 -19.25 5.42 4.99
N ALA A 179 -19.53 5.22 3.69
CA ALA A 179 -19.51 6.31 2.72
C ALA A 179 -20.55 7.40 3.03
N HIS A 180 -21.74 7.05 3.52
CA HIS A 180 -22.76 8.02 3.94
C HIS A 180 -22.33 8.88 5.14
N SER A 181 -21.55 8.32 6.06
CA SER A 181 -21.11 9.02 7.27
C SER A 181 -20.00 10.05 7.03
N ARG A 182 -19.50 10.15 5.79
CA ARG A 182 -18.35 10.98 5.42
C ARG A 182 -18.80 12.30 4.81
N GLY A 183 -18.07 13.38 5.10
CA GLY A 183 -18.34 14.71 4.56
C GLY A 183 -18.30 14.74 3.02
N GLU A 184 -17.51 13.85 2.43
CA GLU A 184 -17.40 13.61 0.99
C GLU A 184 -18.73 13.28 0.31
N TYR A 185 -19.67 12.67 1.03
CA TYR A 185 -20.98 12.30 0.49
C TYR A 185 -21.79 13.50 0.02
N LEU A 186 -21.71 14.62 0.74
CA LEU A 186 -22.41 15.84 0.35
C LEU A 186 -21.84 16.46 -0.93
N ALA A 187 -20.53 16.36 -1.17
CA ALA A 187 -19.92 16.82 -2.42
C ALA A 187 -20.27 15.90 -3.59
N ALA A 188 -20.26 14.58 -3.36
CA ALA A 188 -20.67 13.58 -4.34
C ALA A 188 -22.12 13.78 -4.81
N GLN A 189 -23.04 14.09 -3.89
CA GLN A 189 -24.44 14.39 -4.24
C GLN A 189 -24.58 15.57 -5.18
N GLU A 190 -23.73 16.59 -5.10
CA GLU A 190 -23.81 17.76 -5.99
C GLU A 190 -23.41 17.43 -7.43
N ILE A 191 -22.45 16.52 -7.61
CA ILE A 191 -22.10 15.97 -8.93
C ILE A 191 -23.29 15.21 -9.51
N VAL A 192 -23.89 14.30 -8.72
CA VAL A 192 -25.05 13.52 -9.16
C VAL A 192 -26.25 14.42 -9.48
N ARG A 193 -26.48 15.47 -8.70
CA ARG A 193 -27.53 16.46 -8.96
C ARG A 193 -27.28 17.24 -10.24
N HIS A 194 -26.01 17.51 -10.56
CA HIS A 194 -25.64 18.11 -11.85
C HIS A 194 -25.95 17.17 -13.03
N TRP A 195 -25.68 15.87 -12.88
CA TRP A 195 -26.02 14.86 -13.89
C TRP A 195 -27.54 14.73 -14.09
N GLN A 196 -28.31 14.60 -13.00
CA GLN A 196 -29.78 14.45 -13.02
C GLN A 196 -30.51 15.52 -13.82
N ARG A 197 -29.99 16.76 -13.86
CA ARG A 197 -30.61 17.86 -14.61
C ARG A 197 -30.55 17.68 -16.13
N ARG A 198 -29.67 16.80 -16.64
CA ARG A 198 -29.32 16.72 -18.07
C ARG A 198 -29.22 15.29 -18.61
N VAL A 199 -29.26 14.28 -17.74
CA VAL A 199 -29.28 12.85 -18.10
C VAL A 199 -30.71 12.33 -17.94
N ARG A 200 -31.20 11.57 -18.93
CA ARG A 200 -32.58 11.05 -18.94
C ARG A 200 -32.83 9.97 -17.88
N GLN A 201 -31.83 9.13 -17.63
CA GLN A 201 -31.90 8.08 -16.62
C GLN A 201 -31.57 8.66 -15.25
N SER A 202 -32.32 8.24 -14.23
CA SER A 202 -31.98 8.60 -12.86
C SER A 202 -30.68 7.89 -12.46
N PRO A 203 -29.69 8.62 -11.89
CA PRO A 203 -28.53 8.00 -11.27
C PRO A 203 -28.94 6.98 -10.22
N HIS A 204 -28.27 5.83 -10.25
CA HIS A 204 -28.43 4.78 -9.27
C HIS A 204 -27.96 5.27 -7.88
N ALA A 205 -28.57 4.77 -6.81
CA ALA A 205 -28.33 5.24 -5.44
C ALA A 205 -26.88 5.04 -4.96
N ASP A 206 -26.16 4.08 -5.56
CA ASP A 206 -24.77 3.78 -5.24
C ASP A 206 -23.73 4.64 -6.01
N GLU A 207 -24.14 5.41 -7.02
CA GLU A 207 -23.24 6.36 -7.71
C GLU A 207 -22.67 7.45 -6.78
N PRO A 208 -23.48 8.16 -5.96
CA PRO A 208 -22.93 9.12 -5.01
C PRO A 208 -22.03 8.45 -3.96
N LEU A 209 -22.26 7.20 -3.58
CA LEU A 209 -21.38 6.47 -2.67
C LEU A 209 -19.99 6.28 -3.27
N PHE A 210 -19.93 5.87 -4.54
CA PHE A 210 -18.66 5.71 -5.23
C PHE A 210 -17.93 7.04 -5.42
N LEU A 211 -18.64 8.12 -5.77
CA LEU A 211 -18.03 9.45 -5.86
C LEU A 211 -17.56 9.97 -4.49
N SER A 212 -18.18 9.54 -3.40
CA SER A 212 -17.69 9.82 -2.05
C SER A 212 -16.37 9.12 -1.80
N LEU A 213 -16.31 7.82 -2.13
CA LEU A 213 -15.10 7.02 -2.03
C LEU A 213 -13.97 7.60 -2.89
N LEU A 214 -14.27 8.08 -4.10
CA LEU A 214 -13.30 8.79 -4.95
C LEU A 214 -12.66 9.97 -4.21
N PHE A 215 -13.44 10.83 -3.57
CA PHE A 215 -12.91 11.96 -2.80
C PHE A 215 -12.19 11.54 -1.53
N MET A 216 -12.62 10.45 -0.89
CA MET A 216 -11.92 9.87 0.27
C MET A 216 -10.53 9.36 -0.13
N MET A 217 -10.43 8.65 -1.25
CA MET A 217 -9.15 8.14 -1.79
C MET A 217 -8.22 9.24 -2.34
N LEU A 218 -8.75 10.45 -2.58
CA LEU A 218 -7.97 11.65 -2.93
C LEU A 218 -7.61 12.50 -1.71
N ARG A 219 -8.14 12.19 -0.51
CA ARG A 219 -7.85 12.94 0.71
C ARG A 219 -6.40 12.70 1.14
N THR A 220 -5.68 13.78 1.38
CA THR A 220 -4.49 13.78 2.23
C THR A 220 -4.96 14.12 3.65
N PRO A 221 -4.89 13.18 4.62
CA PRO A 221 -5.25 13.48 6.00
C PRO A 221 -4.35 14.58 6.59
N ASP A 222 -4.93 15.43 7.42
CA ASP A 222 -4.24 16.53 8.07
C ASP A 222 -4.46 16.44 9.59
N PRO A 223 -3.44 15.99 10.35
CA PRO A 223 -3.53 15.87 11.80
C PRO A 223 -3.88 17.17 12.54
N LEU A 224 -3.74 18.35 11.93
CA LEU A 224 -4.05 19.62 12.59
C LEU A 224 -5.45 20.13 12.26
N ARG A 225 -5.93 19.85 11.04
CA ARG A 225 -7.18 20.44 10.52
C ARG A 225 -8.36 19.48 10.52
N ASP A 226 -8.10 18.18 10.50
CA ASP A 226 -9.15 17.17 10.49
C ASP A 226 -9.86 17.11 11.85
N ALA A 227 -11.14 17.49 11.86
CA ALA A 227 -11.95 17.63 13.05
C ALA A 227 -13.29 16.87 13.00
N HIS A 228 -13.52 16.01 12.00
CA HIS A 228 -14.75 15.22 11.92
C HIS A 228 -14.83 14.19 13.06
N GLN A 229 -16.04 13.75 13.44
CA GLN A 229 -16.22 12.82 14.55
C GLN A 229 -15.42 11.51 14.39
N LEU A 230 -15.34 10.99 13.15
CA LEU A 230 -14.52 9.81 12.83
C LEU A 230 -13.02 10.08 13.00
N ASP A 231 -12.55 11.27 12.62
CA ASP A 231 -11.14 11.66 12.76
C ASP A 231 -10.78 11.73 14.26
N GLN A 232 -11.65 12.32 15.08
CA GLN A 232 -11.48 12.34 16.54
C GLN A 232 -11.48 10.92 17.12
N ARG A 233 -12.43 10.07 16.71
CA ARG A 233 -12.51 8.68 17.15
C ARG A 233 -11.21 7.91 16.84
N LEU A 234 -10.67 8.10 15.65
CA LEU A 234 -9.40 7.49 15.25
C LEU A 234 -8.23 7.96 16.11
N ARG A 235 -8.11 9.28 16.36
CA ARG A 235 -7.05 9.80 17.25
C ARG A 235 -7.10 9.20 18.64
N HIS A 236 -8.29 9.09 19.24
CA HIS A 236 -8.43 8.43 20.54
C HIS A 236 -8.01 6.96 20.50
N ALA A 237 -8.34 6.23 19.43
CA ALA A 237 -7.90 4.84 19.25
C ALA A 237 -6.37 4.76 19.12
N ILE A 238 -5.75 5.68 18.37
CA ILE A 238 -4.29 5.77 18.22
C ILE A 238 -3.60 6.05 19.55
N SER A 239 -4.07 7.03 20.34
CA SER A 239 -3.49 7.34 21.64
C SER A 239 -3.55 6.14 22.59
N ARG A 240 -4.65 5.37 22.58
CA ARG A 240 -4.76 4.12 23.36
C ARG A 240 -3.79 3.05 22.85
N MET A 241 -3.67 2.89 21.54
CA MET A 241 -2.75 1.96 20.89
C MET A 241 -1.29 2.26 21.28
N ILE A 242 -0.86 3.52 21.21
CA ILE A 242 0.48 3.97 21.63
C ILE A 242 0.69 3.71 23.13
N GLY A 243 -0.29 4.05 23.98
CA GLY A 243 -0.22 3.81 25.41
C GLY A 243 -0.05 2.33 25.76
N ARG A 244 -0.77 1.44 25.05
CA ARG A 244 -0.61 -0.02 25.19
C ARG A 244 0.75 -0.51 24.70
N PHE A 245 1.22 0.00 23.56
CA PHE A 245 2.53 -0.35 23.03
C PHE A 245 3.61 -0.05 24.07
N ARG A 246 3.58 1.16 24.66
CA ARG A 246 4.48 1.54 25.75
C ARG A 246 4.32 0.63 26.98
N GLY A 247 3.09 0.32 27.38
CA GLY A 247 2.82 -0.57 28.52
C GLY A 247 3.36 -1.99 28.34
N GLN A 248 3.32 -2.54 27.12
CA GLN A 248 3.82 -3.88 26.80
C GLN A 248 5.34 -3.93 26.64
N THR A 249 5.95 -2.83 26.17
CA THR A 249 7.36 -2.81 25.78
C THR A 249 8.27 -2.15 26.81
N GLY A 250 7.73 -1.25 27.64
CA GLY A 250 8.51 -0.37 28.51
C GLY A 250 9.20 0.79 27.77
N MET A 251 9.14 0.81 26.43
CA MET A 251 9.80 1.84 25.62
C MET A 251 9.08 3.18 25.73
N ARG A 252 9.84 4.26 25.55
CA ARG A 252 9.32 5.63 25.47
C ARG A 252 9.57 6.18 24.08
N PHE A 253 8.68 7.07 23.65
CA PHE A 253 8.84 7.83 22.42
C PHE A 253 9.24 9.25 22.77
N SER A 254 10.26 9.76 22.09
CA SER A 254 10.75 11.13 22.24
C SER A 254 9.75 12.15 21.74
N ASP A 255 9.22 11.89 20.55
CA ASP A 255 8.18 12.68 19.88
C ASP A 255 6.89 11.87 19.74
N GLU A 256 6.16 11.71 20.85
CA GLU A 256 4.88 10.99 20.86
C GLU A 256 3.80 11.71 20.01
N GLN A 257 3.88 13.03 19.88
CA GLN A 257 2.95 13.79 19.04
C GLN A 257 3.20 13.51 17.56
N GLY A 258 4.44 13.56 17.10
CA GLY A 258 4.80 13.18 15.73
C GLY A 258 4.44 11.74 15.40
N LEU A 259 4.60 10.80 16.35
CA LEU A 259 4.16 9.42 16.19
C LEU A 259 2.65 9.34 16.01
N THR A 260 1.90 10.03 16.86
CA THR A 260 0.44 10.11 16.79
C THR A 260 -0.03 10.65 15.45
N ASP A 261 0.61 11.72 14.97
CA ASP A 261 0.27 12.37 13.70
C ASP A 261 0.60 11.47 12.50
N GLN A 262 1.74 10.79 12.50
CA GLN A 262 2.13 9.88 11.44
C GLN A 262 1.22 8.63 11.38
N LEU A 263 0.90 8.06 12.54
CA LEU A 263 -0.06 6.95 12.64
C LEU A 263 -1.45 7.39 12.19
N TYR A 264 -1.85 8.62 12.52
CA TYR A 264 -3.13 9.17 12.06
C TYR A 264 -3.19 9.29 10.55
N ILE A 265 -2.15 9.83 9.92
CA ILE A 265 -2.06 9.95 8.46
C ILE A 265 -2.19 8.57 7.80
N HIS A 266 -1.41 7.60 8.27
CA HIS A 266 -1.41 6.25 7.70
C HIS A 266 -2.75 5.52 7.94
N LEU A 267 -3.20 5.43 9.19
CA LEU A 267 -4.40 4.67 9.55
C LEU A 267 -5.68 5.27 8.97
N SER A 268 -5.77 6.60 8.83
CA SER A 268 -6.91 7.25 8.17
C SER A 268 -7.12 6.71 6.75
N GLN A 269 -6.02 6.51 6.01
CA GLN A 269 -6.08 5.97 4.66
C GLN A 269 -6.20 4.44 4.66
N ALA A 270 -5.57 3.74 5.60
CA ALA A 270 -5.62 2.28 5.73
C ALA A 270 -7.03 1.78 6.07
N LEU A 271 -7.81 2.54 6.84
CA LEU A 271 -9.22 2.21 7.13
C LEU A 271 -10.04 2.15 5.84
N ASP A 272 -9.91 3.17 4.98
CA ASP A 272 -10.61 3.22 3.70
C ASP A 272 -10.14 2.05 2.81
N ARG A 273 -8.83 1.82 2.67
CA ARG A 273 -8.32 0.69 1.87
C ARG A 273 -8.81 -0.67 2.38
N SER A 274 -8.75 -0.90 3.69
CA SER A 274 -9.15 -2.17 4.30
C SER A 274 -10.64 -2.43 4.10
N LEU A 275 -11.49 -1.41 4.30
CA LEU A 275 -12.93 -1.56 4.16
C LEU A 275 -13.38 -1.82 2.70
N PHE A 276 -12.66 -1.24 1.74
CA PHE A 276 -12.94 -1.44 0.31
C PHE A 276 -12.13 -2.58 -0.32
N GLY A 277 -11.26 -3.25 0.45
CA GLY A 277 -10.45 -4.38 0.01
C GLY A 277 -9.42 -3.99 -1.05
N ILE A 278 -8.82 -2.80 -0.88
CA ILE A 278 -7.74 -2.29 -1.72
C ILE A 278 -6.41 -2.77 -1.13
N GLY A 279 -5.69 -3.60 -1.86
CA GLY A 279 -4.36 -4.06 -1.45
C GLY A 279 -3.28 -2.99 -1.61
N ILE A 280 -2.15 -3.20 -0.94
CA ILE A 280 -0.95 -2.37 -1.01
C ILE A 280 0.30 -3.24 -1.22
N ASP A 281 1.44 -2.58 -1.47
CA ASP A 281 2.74 -3.25 -1.69
C ASP A 281 3.10 -4.19 -0.53
N ASN A 282 3.64 -5.34 -0.89
CA ASN A 282 3.95 -6.45 -0.01
C ASN A 282 5.43 -6.84 -0.01
N SER A 283 6.30 -5.99 -0.55
CA SER A 283 7.73 -6.22 -0.53
C SER A 283 8.31 -6.29 0.90
N LEU A 284 7.69 -5.60 1.85
CA LEU A 284 8.22 -5.41 3.20
C LEU A 284 7.86 -6.50 4.24
N PRO A 285 6.64 -7.06 4.31
CA PRO A 285 6.22 -7.88 5.46
C PRO A 285 7.11 -9.10 5.76
N GLU A 286 7.62 -9.79 4.74
CA GLU A 286 8.49 -10.95 4.94
C GLU A 286 9.83 -10.57 5.58
N GLU A 287 10.48 -9.54 5.03
CA GLU A 287 11.76 -9.05 5.55
C GLU A 287 11.61 -8.46 6.95
N ILE A 288 10.59 -7.62 7.16
CA ILE A 288 10.34 -7.01 8.47
C ILE A 288 9.92 -8.06 9.50
N GLY A 289 9.10 -9.04 9.11
CA GLY A 289 8.71 -10.18 9.95
C GLY A 289 9.91 -11.00 10.43
N ARG A 290 10.88 -11.23 9.55
CA ARG A 290 12.12 -11.95 9.90
C ARG A 290 13.06 -11.13 10.78
N LEU A 291 13.24 -9.84 10.46
CA LEU A 291 14.23 -8.99 11.13
C LEU A 291 13.72 -8.41 12.46
N TYR A 292 12.41 -8.17 12.59
CA TYR A 292 11.78 -7.48 13.73
C TYR A 292 10.57 -8.24 14.29
N PRO A 293 10.70 -9.52 14.66
CA PRO A 293 9.55 -10.37 14.99
C PRO A 293 8.82 -9.90 16.26
N ARG A 294 9.54 -9.40 17.28
CA ARG A 294 8.93 -8.82 18.49
C ARG A 294 8.14 -7.55 18.18
N LEU A 295 8.66 -6.66 17.34
CA LEU A 295 7.98 -5.43 16.93
C LEU A 295 6.69 -5.74 16.17
N MET A 296 6.75 -6.71 15.24
CA MET A 296 5.58 -7.14 14.47
C MET A 296 4.49 -7.74 15.36
N ARG A 297 4.86 -8.63 16.29
CA ARG A 297 3.91 -9.21 17.25
C ARG A 297 3.28 -8.14 18.14
N THR A 298 4.10 -7.27 18.72
CA THR A 298 3.63 -6.19 19.59
C THR A 298 2.69 -5.25 18.84
N THR A 299 3.06 -4.88 17.60
CA THR A 299 2.23 -4.04 16.74
C THR A 299 0.89 -4.69 16.46
N ARG A 300 0.87 -5.98 16.10
CA ARG A 300 -0.37 -6.74 15.89
C ARG A 300 -1.26 -6.73 17.13
N ASP A 301 -0.69 -6.94 18.31
CA ASP A 301 -1.44 -7.00 19.57
C ASP A 301 -2.09 -5.66 19.93
N VAL A 302 -1.41 -4.54 19.68
CA VAL A 302 -1.98 -3.21 19.96
C VAL A 302 -2.95 -2.75 18.87
N LEU A 303 -2.70 -3.11 17.61
CA LEU A 303 -3.54 -2.75 16.47
C LEU A 303 -4.92 -3.42 16.54
N PHE A 304 -5.02 -4.59 17.20
CA PHE A 304 -6.27 -5.30 17.43
C PHE A 304 -7.37 -4.41 18.04
N GLU A 305 -7.04 -3.45 18.91
CA GLU A 305 -8.05 -2.53 19.46
C GLU A 305 -8.61 -1.58 18.42
N VAL A 306 -7.78 -1.11 17.49
CA VAL A 306 -8.21 -0.24 16.39
C VAL A 306 -9.11 -1.05 15.44
N GLU A 307 -8.71 -2.27 15.11
CA GLU A 307 -9.53 -3.21 14.33
C GLU A 307 -10.91 -3.44 14.94
N ALA A 308 -10.96 -3.71 16.25
CA ALA A 308 -12.20 -3.92 16.99
C ALA A 308 -13.07 -2.65 17.03
N GLU A 309 -12.45 -1.47 17.24
CA GLU A 309 -13.15 -0.18 17.24
C GLU A 309 -13.82 0.09 15.90
N PHE A 310 -13.14 -0.16 14.78
CA PHE A 310 -13.64 0.13 13.44
C PHE A 310 -14.37 -1.04 12.77
N GLY A 311 -14.41 -2.21 13.41
CA GLY A 311 -15.11 -3.39 12.89
C GLY A 311 -14.49 -3.95 11.61
N LEU A 312 -13.17 -3.86 11.47
CA LEU A 312 -12.43 -4.34 10.30
C LEU A 312 -11.14 -5.04 10.70
N ARG A 313 -10.46 -5.65 9.73
CA ARG A 313 -9.11 -6.21 9.88
C ARG A 313 -8.17 -5.53 8.90
N PHE A 314 -6.98 -5.18 9.37
CA PHE A 314 -5.88 -4.76 8.53
C PHE A 314 -5.20 -5.98 7.91
N SER A 315 -4.66 -5.84 6.71
CA SER A 315 -3.82 -6.88 6.12
C SER A 315 -2.44 -6.92 6.79
N ASP A 316 -1.67 -7.99 6.55
CA ASP A 316 -0.30 -8.07 7.04
C ASP A 316 0.58 -6.95 6.47
N GLU A 317 0.31 -6.47 5.24
CA GLU A 317 0.98 -5.30 4.67
C GLU A 317 0.71 -4.02 5.45
N GLU A 318 -0.55 -3.72 5.80
CA GLU A 318 -0.90 -2.53 6.58
C GLU A 318 -0.33 -2.62 8.01
N MET A 319 -0.42 -3.79 8.64
CA MET A 319 0.19 -4.04 9.96
C MET A 319 1.71 -3.85 9.93
N CYS A 320 2.38 -4.31 8.86
CA CYS A 320 3.80 -4.11 8.66
C CYS A 320 4.15 -2.61 8.54
N LEU A 321 3.35 -1.80 7.84
CA LEU A 321 3.58 -0.36 7.75
C LEU A 321 3.40 0.34 9.09
N VAL A 322 2.40 -0.06 9.89
CA VAL A 322 2.26 0.42 11.28
C VAL A 322 3.51 0.06 12.11
N ALA A 323 4.03 -1.17 11.94
CA ALA A 323 5.23 -1.62 12.65
C ALA A 323 6.45 -0.79 12.24
N VAL A 324 6.61 -0.48 10.94
CA VAL A 324 7.67 0.40 10.42
C VAL A 324 7.56 1.80 11.03
N ILE A 325 6.35 2.36 11.18
CA ILE A 325 6.16 3.66 11.84
C ILE A 325 6.60 3.60 13.30
N PHE A 326 6.20 2.58 14.06
CA PHE A 326 6.68 2.41 15.44
C PHE A 326 8.21 2.26 15.50
N GLY A 327 8.78 1.41 14.65
CA GLY A 327 10.23 1.20 14.58
C GLY A 327 11.00 2.49 14.28
N ALA A 328 10.53 3.28 13.32
CA ALA A 328 11.14 4.57 12.97
C ALA A 328 11.17 5.54 14.16
N TRP A 329 10.12 5.60 14.99
CA TRP A 329 10.09 6.46 16.18
C TRP A 329 10.88 5.91 17.37
N LEU A 330 11.03 4.59 17.48
CA LEU A 330 11.93 3.99 18.47
C LEU A 330 13.39 4.30 18.17
N MET A 331 13.76 4.50 16.89
CA MET A 331 15.13 4.78 16.46
C MET A 331 15.56 6.26 16.61
N GLN A 332 14.65 7.19 16.92
CA GLN A 332 14.96 8.63 16.85
C GLN A 332 15.84 9.17 17.99
N GLU A 333 15.98 8.48 19.14
CA GLU A 333 16.72 9.03 20.29
C GLU A 333 17.75 8.10 20.98
N THR A 334 17.84 6.81 20.64
CA THR A 334 18.85 5.93 21.26
C THR A 334 20.05 5.74 20.35
N ASP A 335 21.23 6.07 20.87
CA ASP A 335 22.57 5.87 20.32
C ASP A 335 22.65 4.85 19.18
N LEU A 336 23.04 5.34 18.01
CA LEU A 336 23.37 4.65 16.75
C LEU A 336 24.42 3.52 16.86
N HIS A 337 24.79 3.10 18.06
CA HIS A 337 25.68 1.97 18.25
C HIS A 337 24.84 0.69 18.28
N GLU A 338 24.48 0.18 17.10
CA GLU A 338 24.03 -1.20 16.97
C GLU A 338 25.09 -2.11 17.62
N LYS A 339 24.81 -2.62 18.81
CA LYS A 339 25.72 -3.54 19.49
C LYS A 339 25.85 -4.80 18.64
N GLN A 340 27.06 -5.07 18.17
CA GLN A 340 27.31 -6.22 17.32
C GLN A 340 27.24 -7.51 18.15
N VAL A 341 26.30 -8.38 17.81
CA VAL A 341 26.19 -9.73 18.35
C VAL A 341 26.89 -10.69 17.40
N VAL A 342 27.74 -11.57 17.90
CA VAL A 342 28.38 -12.61 17.10
C VAL A 342 27.69 -13.93 17.34
N LEU A 343 27.16 -14.54 16.29
CA LEU A 343 26.63 -15.91 16.32
C LEU A 343 27.67 -16.87 15.75
N LEU A 344 28.13 -17.82 16.56
CA LEU A 344 29.03 -18.87 16.09
C LEU A 344 28.28 -19.89 15.25
N THR A 345 28.86 -20.22 14.09
CA THR A 345 28.27 -21.11 13.08
C THR A 345 29.17 -22.34 12.84
N GLY A 346 28.56 -23.44 12.41
CA GLY A 346 29.17 -24.74 12.22
C GLY A 346 28.21 -25.67 11.48
N ASP A 347 28.08 -26.91 11.95
CA ASP A 347 27.34 -27.98 11.26
C ASP A 347 25.84 -28.03 11.64
N ASP A 348 25.44 -27.44 12.77
CA ASP A 348 24.05 -27.44 13.26
C ASP A 348 23.30 -26.17 12.84
N LYS A 349 22.90 -26.13 11.56
CA LYS A 349 22.13 -25.02 10.99
C LYS A 349 20.76 -24.83 11.63
N ALA A 350 20.14 -25.88 12.12
CA ALA A 350 18.83 -25.79 12.76
C ALA A 350 18.92 -25.04 14.08
N SER A 351 19.92 -25.37 14.92
CA SER A 351 20.14 -24.66 16.18
C SER A 351 20.59 -23.21 15.96
N GLU A 352 21.38 -22.92 14.92
CA GLU A 352 21.77 -21.55 14.56
C GLU A 352 20.55 -20.67 14.27
N VAL A 353 19.65 -21.15 13.40
CA VAL A 353 18.41 -20.42 13.03
C VAL A 353 17.49 -20.26 14.24
N LEU A 354 17.35 -21.29 15.08
CA LEU A 354 16.52 -21.22 16.28
C LEU A 354 17.03 -20.17 17.27
N ILE A 355 18.34 -20.15 17.54
CA ILE A 355 18.96 -19.18 18.45
C ILE A 355 18.87 -17.77 17.87
N GLU A 356 19.12 -17.59 16.56
CA GLU A 356 18.97 -16.29 15.92
C GLU A 356 17.54 -15.76 16.08
N GLY A 357 16.53 -16.60 15.85
CA GLY A 357 15.12 -16.25 16.04
C GLY A 357 14.84 -15.81 17.49
N GLN A 358 15.34 -16.55 18.47
CA GLN A 358 15.19 -16.19 19.88
C GLN A 358 15.87 -14.86 20.22
N LEU A 359 17.03 -14.55 19.62
CA LEU A 359 17.73 -13.29 19.84
C LEU A 359 16.97 -12.10 19.29
N ARG A 360 16.48 -12.21 18.05
CA ARG A 360 15.64 -11.17 17.43
C ARG A 360 14.34 -10.94 18.20
N GLU A 361 13.88 -11.92 18.96
CA GLU A 361 12.73 -11.80 19.85
C GLU A 361 13.02 -11.10 21.18
N LEU A 362 14.30 -10.86 21.51
CA LEU A 362 14.65 -10.16 22.74
C LEU A 362 14.52 -8.64 22.64
N THR A 363 14.63 -8.06 21.45
CA THR A 363 14.62 -6.62 21.20
C THR A 363 13.53 -6.22 20.21
N LEU A 364 13.09 -4.95 20.26
CA LEU A 364 12.17 -4.39 19.26
C LEU A 364 12.90 -3.82 18.05
N LEU A 365 14.13 -3.38 18.28
CA LEU A 365 15.02 -2.75 17.31
C LEU A 365 15.98 -3.78 16.69
N PRO A 366 16.56 -3.48 15.52
CA PRO A 366 17.35 -4.44 14.77
C PRO A 366 18.60 -4.83 15.56
N LEU A 367 18.94 -6.12 15.47
CA LEU A 367 20.20 -6.65 15.96
C LEU A 367 21.15 -6.87 14.79
N ASN A 368 22.34 -6.30 14.89
CA ASN A 368 23.44 -6.58 13.98
C ASN A 368 24.11 -7.90 14.38
N ILE A 369 23.69 -8.98 13.73
CA ILE A 369 24.20 -10.33 13.99
C ILE A 369 25.27 -10.66 12.94
N ARG A 370 26.51 -10.80 13.40
CA ARG A 370 27.65 -11.24 12.58
C ARG A 370 27.86 -12.73 12.73
N TYR A 371 27.84 -13.44 11.62
CA TYR A 371 28.11 -14.87 11.58
C TYR A 371 29.62 -15.13 11.51
N VAL A 372 30.15 -15.91 12.44
CA VAL A 372 31.56 -16.31 12.47
C VAL A 372 31.62 -17.83 12.59
N SER A 373 32.42 -18.50 11.76
CA SER A 373 32.55 -19.95 11.91
C SER A 373 33.28 -20.31 13.20
N LEU A 374 32.93 -21.44 13.82
CA LEU A 374 33.59 -21.93 15.04
C LEU A 374 35.10 -22.09 14.84
N GLN A 375 35.51 -22.57 13.66
CA GLN A 375 36.92 -22.73 13.31
C GLN A 375 37.65 -21.39 13.21
N THR A 376 37.02 -20.39 12.59
CA THR A 376 37.58 -19.02 12.51
C THR A 376 37.69 -18.43 13.91
N PHE A 377 36.66 -18.55 14.73
CA PHE A 377 36.65 -18.04 16.10
C PHE A 377 37.76 -18.65 16.96
N GLN A 378 38.01 -19.95 16.84
CA GLN A 378 39.08 -20.62 17.60
C GLN A 378 40.48 -20.20 17.17
N LYS A 379 40.66 -19.82 15.89
CA LYS A 379 41.96 -19.38 15.35
C LYS A 379 42.24 -17.90 15.59
N GLU A 380 41.23 -17.06 15.38
CA GLU A 380 41.37 -15.61 15.26
C GLU A 380 40.74 -14.85 16.44
N GLY A 381 39.90 -15.53 17.23
CA GLY A 381 39.14 -14.91 18.33
C GLY A 381 37.89 -14.16 17.87
N ALA A 382 37.35 -13.34 18.77
CA ALA A 382 36.17 -12.52 18.49
C ALA A 382 36.54 -11.24 17.72
N PRO A 383 35.64 -10.73 16.85
CA PRO A 383 35.73 -9.37 16.34
C PRO A 383 35.84 -8.33 17.47
N ARG A 384 36.63 -7.27 17.28
CA ARG A 384 36.85 -6.23 18.29
C ARG A 384 35.59 -5.46 18.68
N GLU A 385 34.65 -5.36 17.75
CA GLU A 385 33.38 -4.63 17.89
C GLU A 385 32.28 -5.49 18.54
N ALA A 386 32.54 -6.78 18.78
CA ALA A 386 31.55 -7.69 19.34
C ALA A 386 31.23 -7.31 20.78
N ALA A 387 29.96 -6.95 21.03
CA ALA A 387 29.44 -6.71 22.37
C ALA A 387 29.11 -8.03 23.10
N LEU A 388 28.76 -9.07 22.34
CA LEU A 388 28.27 -10.34 22.85
C LEU A 388 28.55 -11.47 21.85
N ILE A 389 28.94 -12.64 22.34
CA ILE A 389 29.11 -13.86 21.56
C ILE A 389 28.08 -14.88 22.01
N ILE A 390 27.41 -15.50 21.05
CA ILE A 390 26.43 -16.57 21.29
C ILE A 390 26.82 -17.76 20.45
N THR A 391 26.79 -18.93 21.06
CA THR A 391 27.17 -20.18 20.41
C THR A 391 26.22 -21.31 20.81
N PRO A 392 25.74 -22.14 19.86
CA PRO A 392 25.16 -23.43 20.19
C PRO A 392 26.22 -24.49 20.53
N TYR A 393 27.46 -24.25 20.11
CA TYR A 393 28.56 -25.20 20.23
C TYR A 393 29.32 -25.02 21.53
N ALA A 394 29.68 -26.15 22.16
CA ALA A 394 30.67 -26.16 23.23
C ALA A 394 32.04 -25.76 22.66
N THR A 395 32.65 -24.71 23.20
CA THR A 395 33.96 -24.23 22.76
C THR A 395 34.77 -23.69 23.93
N ALA A 396 36.09 -23.81 23.85
CA ALA A 396 37.00 -23.17 24.79
C ALA A 396 37.05 -21.65 24.53
N LEU A 397 37.15 -20.86 25.60
CA LEU A 397 37.24 -19.41 25.55
C LEU A 397 38.69 -18.97 25.25
N PRO A 398 38.92 -18.08 24.27
CA PRO A 398 40.20 -17.39 24.17
C PRO A 398 40.40 -16.45 25.37
N LEU A 399 41.67 -16.21 25.75
CA LEU A 399 42.10 -15.48 26.96
C LEU A 399 41.45 -14.10 27.15
N PHE A 400 41.09 -13.42 26.05
CA PHE A 400 40.28 -12.20 26.07
C PHE A 400 39.14 -12.36 25.07
N SER A 401 37.91 -12.36 25.57
CA SER A 401 36.71 -12.35 24.73
C SER A 401 35.62 -11.49 25.37
N PRO A 402 34.76 -10.85 24.55
CA PRO A 402 33.47 -10.36 24.98
C PRO A 402 32.69 -11.46 25.73
N PRO A 403 31.65 -11.10 26.51
CA PRO A 403 30.77 -12.08 27.14
C PRO A 403 30.34 -13.16 26.14
N LEU A 404 30.52 -14.44 26.51
CA LEU A 404 30.12 -15.58 25.70
C LEU A 404 29.00 -16.34 26.40
N ILE A 405 27.92 -16.59 25.67
CA ILE A 405 26.80 -17.38 26.14
C ILE A 405 26.70 -18.64 25.29
N HIS A 406 26.87 -19.78 25.95
CA HIS A 406 26.54 -21.08 25.36
C HIS A 406 25.03 -21.32 25.54
N ALA A 407 24.32 -21.40 24.42
CA ALA A 407 22.88 -21.59 24.37
C ALA A 407 22.57 -22.98 23.81
N VAL A 408 22.05 -23.87 24.65
CA VAL A 408 21.63 -25.21 24.23
C VAL A 408 20.13 -25.17 23.94
N GLU A 409 19.76 -25.29 22.67
CA GLU A 409 18.38 -25.27 22.14
C GLU A 409 17.59 -23.97 22.39
N THR A 410 17.31 -23.64 23.65
CA THR A 410 16.54 -22.46 24.04
C THR A 410 17.28 -21.61 25.05
N LEU A 411 17.38 -20.30 24.78
CA LEU A 411 17.83 -19.31 25.74
C LEU A 411 16.90 -19.34 26.96
N ASN A 412 17.42 -19.69 28.12
CA ASN A 412 16.64 -19.71 29.35
C ASN A 412 16.30 -18.28 29.82
N PRO A 413 15.30 -18.07 30.71
CA PRO A 413 14.87 -16.73 31.11
C PRO A 413 15.99 -15.83 31.66
N GLN A 414 16.95 -16.41 32.41
CA GLN A 414 18.08 -15.66 32.96
C GLN A 414 19.04 -15.19 31.85
N GLN A 415 19.32 -16.06 30.86
CA GLN A 415 20.09 -15.70 29.68
C GLN A 415 19.38 -14.61 28.88
N GLN A 416 18.08 -14.75 28.65
CA GLN A 416 17.29 -13.75 27.92
C GLN A 416 17.33 -12.37 28.59
N GLU A 417 17.14 -12.31 29.91
CA GLU A 417 17.20 -11.07 30.68
C GLU A 417 18.60 -10.45 30.65
N HIS A 418 19.64 -11.27 30.83
CA HIS A 418 21.03 -10.81 30.78
C HIS A 418 21.40 -10.28 29.38
N ILE A 419 21.04 -10.99 28.32
CA ILE A 419 21.26 -10.57 26.93
C ILE A 419 20.52 -9.26 26.67
N ARG A 420 19.24 -9.17 27.05
CA ARG A 420 18.46 -7.95 26.86
C ARG A 420 19.10 -6.75 27.56
N ALA A 421 19.51 -6.90 28.82
CA ALA A 421 20.20 -5.84 29.55
C ALA A 421 21.51 -5.41 28.86
N MET A 422 22.25 -6.35 28.28
CA MET A 422 23.46 -6.03 27.50
C MET A 422 23.16 -5.34 26.18
N LEU A 423 22.02 -5.63 25.54
CA LEU A 423 21.66 -5.05 24.24
C LEU A 423 20.96 -3.68 24.37
N GLU A 424 20.23 -3.46 25.46
CA GLU A 424 19.43 -2.24 25.72
C GLU A 424 20.12 -1.23 26.66
N SER A 425 21.28 -1.58 27.25
CA SER A 425 22.16 -0.63 27.97
C SER A 425 22.96 0.25 27.03
#